data_AF-A0A5E4K2B6-F1
#
_entry.id   AF-A0A5E4K2B6-F1
#
_cell.length_a   1.000
_cell.length_b   1.000
_cell.length_c   1.000
_cell.angle_alpha   90.00
_cell.angle_beta   90.00
_cell.angle_gamma   90.00
#
_symmetry.space_group_name_H-M   'P 1'
#
loop_
_entity.id
_entity.type
_entity.pdbx_description
1 polymer ?
#
loop_
_entity_poly.entity_id
_entity_poly.type
_entity_poly.pdbx_seq_one_letter_code
_entity_poly.pdbx_strand_id
1 'polypeptide(L)'
;MAEKAIKEKKKIFQKKEKKQSNFQAPVFVAKKVKVPKKEMAMREKKAKLAVKGRQTKWAPVWVVMKKYGTGKRIHPSATTKYRRSWRRTKLHIKPRKQRKWHMG
;
A
#
# COMPACT_ATOMS: atom_id res chain seq x y z
N MET A 1 60.48 -17.64 4.88
CA MET A 1 59.66 -17.26 3.71
C MET A 1 58.16 -17.12 4.04
N ALA A 2 57.58 -17.98 4.88
CA ALA A 2 56.13 -18.00 5.15
C ALA A 2 55.57 -16.79 5.94
N GLU A 3 56.34 -16.19 6.85
CA GLU A 3 55.86 -15.07 7.68
C GLU A 3 55.57 -13.78 6.88
N LYS A 4 56.34 -13.53 5.81
CA LYS A 4 56.13 -12.36 4.93
C LYS A 4 54.77 -12.47 4.21
N ALA A 5 54.38 -13.66 3.77
CA ALA A 5 53.10 -13.91 3.11
C ALA A 5 51.90 -13.73 4.05
N ILE A 6 52.04 -14.12 5.33
CA ILE A 6 50.98 -13.94 6.34
C ILE A 6 50.79 -12.45 6.67
N LYS A 7 51.89 -11.69 6.76
CA LYS A 7 51.87 -10.25 7.04
C LYS A 7 51.27 -9.45 5.87
N GLU A 8 51.57 -9.82 4.62
CA GLU A 8 50.92 -9.24 3.44
C GLU A 8 49.43 -9.54 3.38
N LYS A 9 49.01 -10.79 3.61
CA LYS A 9 47.59 -11.16 3.65
C LYS A 9 46.83 -10.40 4.74
N LYS A 10 47.40 -10.27 5.94
CA LYS A 10 46.82 -9.44 7.03
C LYS A 10 46.71 -7.96 6.65
N LYS A 11 47.72 -7.41 5.96
CA LYS A 11 47.72 -6.00 5.50
C LYS A 11 46.66 -5.74 4.43
N ILE A 12 46.47 -6.69 3.51
CA ILE A 12 45.44 -6.66 2.47
C ILE A 12 44.04 -6.76 3.09
N PHE A 13 43.87 -7.64 4.08
CA PHE A 13 42.59 -7.83 4.78
C PHE A 13 42.17 -6.57 5.55
N GLN A 14 43.08 -5.97 6.33
CA GLN A 14 42.80 -4.71 7.05
C GLN A 14 42.53 -3.52 6.11
N LYS A 15 43.17 -3.49 4.92
CA LYS A 15 42.91 -2.47 3.88
C LYS A 15 41.51 -2.63 3.27
N LYS A 16 40.95 -3.84 3.27
CA LYS A 16 39.60 -4.15 2.76
C LYS A 16 38.52 -3.70 3.74
N GLU A 17 38.73 -3.91 5.05
CA GLU A 17 37.80 -3.46 6.11
C GLU A 17 37.75 -1.93 6.23
N LYS A 18 38.90 -1.24 6.18
CA LYS A 18 38.94 0.24 6.18
C LYS A 18 38.28 0.88 4.95
N LYS A 19 38.17 0.17 3.83
CA LYS A 19 37.44 0.64 2.64
C LYS A 19 35.92 0.54 2.80
N GLN A 20 35.43 -0.37 3.64
CA GLN A 20 33.99 -0.57 3.87
C GLN A 20 33.43 0.39 4.94
N SER A 21 34.23 0.79 5.92
CA SER A 21 33.78 1.69 7.00
C SER A 21 33.55 3.15 6.59
N ASN A 22 34.04 3.56 5.41
CA ASN A 22 33.90 4.93 4.88
C ASN A 22 32.76 5.10 3.86
N PHE A 23 31.95 4.06 3.61
CA PHE A 23 30.78 4.18 2.74
C PHE A 23 29.59 4.70 3.56
N GLN A 24 29.62 5.99 3.93
CA GLN A 24 28.41 6.66 4.41
C GLN A 24 27.45 6.78 3.22
N ALA A 25 26.45 5.89 3.16
CA ALA A 25 25.39 6.02 2.16
C ALA A 25 24.71 7.38 2.36
N PRO A 26 24.49 8.18 1.30
CA PRO A 26 23.77 9.43 1.44
C PRO A 26 22.38 9.13 1.97
N VAL A 27 22.07 9.62 3.17
CA VAL A 27 20.73 9.54 3.73
C VAL A 27 19.87 10.45 2.85
N PHE A 28 19.11 9.86 1.93
CA PHE A 28 18.13 10.58 1.13
C PHE A 28 17.05 11.10 2.08
N VAL A 29 17.24 12.32 2.58
CA VAL A 29 16.19 13.02 3.33
C VAL A 29 15.10 13.34 2.31
N ALA A 30 14.01 12.57 2.37
CA ALA A 30 12.85 12.76 1.51
C ALA A 30 12.29 14.17 1.74
N LYS A 31 12.63 15.11 0.86
CA LYS A 31 12.01 16.43 0.84
C LYS A 31 10.51 16.24 0.65
N LYS A 32 9.70 16.66 1.62
CA LYS A 32 8.24 16.66 1.49
C LYS A 32 7.85 17.63 0.38
N VAL A 33 7.58 17.10 -0.81
CA VAL A 33 7.07 17.90 -1.93
C VAL A 33 5.71 18.48 -1.52
N LYS A 34 5.54 19.80 -1.63
CA LYS A 34 4.27 20.49 -1.35
C LYS A 34 3.28 20.19 -2.49
N VAL A 35 2.44 19.17 -2.30
CA VAL A 35 1.42 18.79 -3.28
C VAL A 35 0.25 19.80 -3.25
N PRO A 36 -0.28 20.25 -4.39
CA PRO A 36 -1.42 21.16 -4.41
C PRO A 36 -2.69 20.50 -3.85
N LYS A 37 -3.50 21.29 -3.13
CA LYS A 37 -4.73 20.82 -2.43
C LYS A 37 -5.72 20.09 -3.36
N LYS A 38 -5.81 20.52 -4.62
CA LYS A 38 -6.67 19.89 -5.65
C LYS A 38 -6.23 18.45 -5.96
N GLU A 39 -4.93 18.22 -6.11
CA GLU A 39 -4.40 16.87 -6.36
C GLU A 39 -4.63 15.95 -5.16
N MET A 40 -4.41 16.46 -3.95
CA MET A 40 -4.69 15.73 -2.72
C MET A 40 -6.15 15.28 -2.67
N ALA A 41 -7.10 16.20 -2.92
CA ALA A 41 -8.52 15.88 -2.97
C ALA A 41 -8.87 14.82 -4.04
N MET A 42 -8.20 14.85 -5.20
CA MET A 42 -8.40 13.84 -6.25
C MET A 42 -7.82 12.48 -5.86
N ARG A 43 -6.66 12.44 -5.21
CA ARG A 43 -6.05 11.20 -4.67
C ARG A 43 -6.95 10.58 -3.61
N GLU A 44 -7.46 11.38 -2.67
CA GLU A 44 -8.42 10.91 -1.66
C GLU A 44 -9.70 10.37 -2.28
N LYS A 45 -10.24 11.05 -3.29
CA LYS A 45 -11.42 10.56 -4.03
C LYS A 45 -11.14 9.20 -4.67
N LYS A 46 -9.99 9.03 -5.33
CA LYS A 46 -9.57 7.74 -5.93
C LYS A 46 -9.46 6.65 -4.86
N ALA A 47 -8.85 6.94 -3.72
CA ALA A 47 -8.72 5.99 -2.60
C ALA A 47 -10.10 5.57 -2.05
N LYS A 48 -11.00 6.54 -1.81
CA LYS A 48 -12.37 6.26 -1.36
C LYS A 48 -13.14 5.43 -2.38
N LEU A 49 -13.02 5.73 -3.67
CA LEU A 49 -13.65 4.94 -4.74
C LEU A 49 -13.11 3.51 -4.80
N ALA A 50 -11.80 3.32 -4.64
CA ALA A 50 -11.19 1.98 -4.60
C ALA A 50 -11.74 1.14 -3.44
N VAL A 51 -11.86 1.73 -2.24
CA VAL A 51 -12.49 1.05 -1.09
C VAL A 51 -13.94 0.65 -1.41
N LYS A 52 -14.72 1.56 -1.99
CA LYS A 52 -16.12 1.29 -2.36
C LYS A 52 -16.26 0.29 -3.50
N GLY A 53 -15.29 0.22 -4.40
CA GLY A 53 -15.19 -0.80 -5.44
C GLY A 53 -14.96 -2.19 -4.83
N ARG A 54 -14.14 -2.31 -3.79
CA ARG A 54 -13.95 -3.59 -3.08
C ARG A 54 -15.22 -4.06 -2.35
N GLN A 55 -16.04 -3.14 -1.85
CA GLN A 55 -17.30 -3.43 -1.14
C GLN A 55 -18.44 -3.98 -2.03
N THR A 56 -18.25 -4.15 -3.34
CA THR A 56 -19.28 -4.74 -4.21
C THR A 56 -19.27 -6.26 -4.18
N LYS A 57 -18.12 -6.87 -3.84
CA LYS A 57 -17.91 -8.31 -3.82
C LYS A 57 -18.46 -8.91 -2.52
N TRP A 58 -18.84 -10.18 -2.60
CA TRP A 58 -19.18 -10.97 -1.42
C TRP A 58 -17.91 -11.38 -0.66
N ALA A 59 -18.08 -11.78 0.59
CA ALA A 59 -17.03 -12.42 1.36
C ALA A 59 -16.53 -13.68 0.61
N PRO A 60 -15.21 -13.93 0.58
CA PRO A 60 -14.67 -15.10 -0.08
C PRO A 60 -14.98 -16.37 0.72
N VAL A 61 -15.08 -17.51 0.02
CA VAL A 61 -15.50 -18.80 0.59
C VAL A 61 -14.61 -19.23 1.76
N TRP A 62 -13.31 -19.01 1.66
CA TRP A 62 -12.37 -19.38 2.72
C TRP A 62 -12.64 -18.62 4.04
N VAL A 63 -13.20 -17.40 3.99
CA VAL A 63 -13.57 -16.66 5.22
C VAL A 63 -14.78 -17.30 5.88
N VAL A 64 -15.75 -17.73 5.09
CA VAL A 64 -16.94 -18.45 5.60
C VAL A 64 -16.49 -19.73 6.29
N MET A 65 -15.57 -20.49 5.66
CA MET A 65 -15.01 -21.71 6.23
C MET A 65 -14.27 -21.44 7.55
N LYS A 66 -13.41 -20.41 7.61
CA LYS A 66 -12.70 -20.03 8.85
C LYS A 66 -13.65 -19.61 9.98
N LYS A 67 -14.73 -18.91 9.66
CA LYS A 67 -15.67 -18.38 10.67
C LYS A 67 -16.64 -19.42 11.20
N TYR A 68 -17.16 -20.29 10.33
CA TYR A 68 -18.25 -21.21 10.69
C TYR A 68 -17.83 -22.68 10.79
N GLY A 69 -16.63 -23.01 10.33
CA GLY A 69 -16.12 -24.38 10.23
C GLY A 69 -16.34 -25.01 8.86
N THR A 70 -15.60 -26.08 8.61
CA THR A 70 -15.73 -26.92 7.41
C THR A 70 -17.07 -27.67 7.41
N GLY A 71 -17.66 -27.86 6.23
CA GLY A 71 -18.90 -28.63 6.04
C GLY A 71 -20.20 -27.84 6.20
N LYS A 72 -20.17 -26.59 6.70
CA LYS A 72 -21.38 -25.75 6.79
C LYS A 72 -21.70 -25.10 5.43
N ARG A 73 -22.92 -25.35 4.91
CA ARG A 73 -23.44 -24.78 3.65
C ARG A 73 -24.00 -23.36 3.85
N ILE A 74 -23.16 -22.45 4.33
CA ILE A 74 -23.55 -21.05 4.60
C ILE A 74 -23.17 -20.18 3.41
N HIS A 75 -24.13 -19.43 2.87
CA HIS A 75 -23.85 -18.46 1.81
C HIS A 75 -23.07 -17.25 2.37
N PRO A 76 -22.09 -16.67 1.65
CA PRO A 76 -21.28 -15.55 2.13
C PRO A 76 -22.05 -14.27 2.51
N SER A 77 -23.37 -14.20 2.27
CA SER A 77 -24.25 -13.10 2.75
C SER A 77 -24.17 -12.96 4.24
N ALA A 78 -24.23 -14.11 4.93
CA ALA A 78 -24.25 -14.16 6.37
C ALA A 78 -22.99 -13.53 6.99
N THR A 79 -21.87 -13.55 6.25
CA THR A 79 -20.62 -12.88 6.66
C THR A 79 -20.52 -11.44 6.16
N THR A 80 -21.04 -11.16 4.97
CA THR A 80 -20.88 -9.86 4.31
C THR A 80 -21.84 -8.82 4.89
N LYS A 81 -21.42 -8.09 5.93
CA LYS A 81 -22.25 -7.04 6.56
C LYS A 81 -22.52 -5.85 5.65
N TYR A 82 -21.51 -5.40 4.89
CA TYR A 82 -21.60 -4.22 4.04
C TYR A 82 -21.30 -4.59 2.59
N ARG A 83 -22.36 -4.78 1.79
CA ARG A 83 -22.25 -4.92 0.33
C ARG A 83 -22.91 -3.73 -0.36
N ARG A 84 -22.23 -3.17 -1.34
CA ARG A 84 -22.73 -2.01 -2.09
C ARG A 84 -23.33 -2.40 -3.44
N SER A 85 -24.46 -1.80 -3.78
CA SER A 85 -25.08 -1.87 -5.12
C SER A 85 -25.12 -0.48 -5.76
N TRP A 86 -24.63 -0.37 -6.98
CA TRP A 86 -24.54 0.91 -7.69
C TRP A 86 -25.91 1.48 -8.06
N ARG A 87 -26.90 0.59 -8.27
CA ARG A 87 -28.28 0.99 -8.58
C ARG A 87 -28.98 1.57 -7.35
N ARG A 88 -28.85 0.91 -6.19
CA ARG A 88 -29.56 1.31 -4.96
C ARG A 88 -28.85 2.36 -4.12
N THR A 89 -27.54 2.23 -3.91
CA THR A 89 -26.80 3.11 -2.98
C THR A 89 -25.75 3.96 -3.70
N LYS A 90 -26.07 5.24 -3.91
CA LYS A 90 -25.23 6.22 -4.61
C LYS A 90 -24.11 6.76 -3.70
N LEU A 91 -23.00 7.18 -4.30
CA LEU A 91 -21.88 7.78 -3.57
C LEU A 91 -21.94 9.30 -3.63
N HIS A 92 -21.84 9.93 -2.47
CA HIS A 92 -21.70 11.37 -2.35
C HIS A 92 -20.24 11.78 -2.10
N ILE A 93 -19.29 11.22 -2.87
CA ILE A 93 -17.85 11.51 -2.71
C ILE A 93 -17.49 12.80 -3.45
N LYS A 94 -16.88 13.75 -2.74
CA LYS A 94 -16.34 15.00 -3.31
C LYS A 94 -14.87 14.82 -3.75
N PRO A 95 -14.36 15.65 -4.69
CA PRO A 95 -15.11 16.58 -5.53
C PRO A 95 -15.95 15.85 -6.59
N ARG A 96 -17.21 16.26 -6.77
CA ARG A 96 -18.11 15.72 -7.79
C ARG A 96 -18.50 16.83 -8.76
N LYS A 97 -18.54 16.54 -10.06
CA LYS A 97 -19.07 17.48 -11.06
C LYS A 97 -20.57 17.57 -10.83
N GLN A 98 -21.04 18.68 -10.25
CA GLN A 98 -22.46 18.98 -10.15
C GLN A 98 -22.77 19.99 -11.24
N ARG A 99 -23.77 19.72 -12.08
CA ARG A 99 -24.30 20.75 -12.95
C ARG A 99 -24.99 21.79 -12.05
N LYS A 100 -24.60 23.05 -12.18
CA LYS A 100 -25.34 24.16 -11.58
C LYS A 100 -26.43 24.54 -12.57
N TRP A 101 -27.66 24.65 -12.09
CA TRP A 101 -28.82 24.93 -12.94
C TRP A 101 -28.70 26.29 -13.67
N HIS A 102 -27.98 27.24 -13.09
CA HIS A 102 -27.82 28.61 -13.59
C HIS A 102 -26.56 28.83 -14.45
N MET A 103 -25.79 27.79 -14.80
CA MET A 103 -24.53 27.94 -15.56
C MET A 103 -24.60 27.45 -17.02
N GLY A 104 -25.79 27.16 -17.55
CA GLY A 104 -25.97 26.59 -18.90
C GLY A 104 -25.65 25.10 -18.97
#